data_AF-A0A817IG73-F1
#
_entry.id   AF-A0A817IG73-F1
#
_cell.length_a   1.000
_cell.length_b   1.000
_cell.length_c   1.000
_cell.angle_alpha   90.00
_cell.angle_beta   90.00
_cell.angle_gamma   90.00
#
_symmetry.space_group_name_H-M   'P 1'
#
loop_
_entity.id
_entity.type
_entity.pdbx_description
1 polymer ?
#
loop_
_entity_poly.entity_id
_entity_poly.type
_entity_poly.pdbx_seq_one_letter_code
_entity_poly.pdbx_strand_id
1 'polypeptide(L)'
;MGKILPIPTPNDVHEVVQGSLTSIGIKSYGTLTFPRNKSHQADFIRVPDNINVNYVKEFLYRYCSHECPSLVISITGDAKDFEMKPKIIRQFRRDLLKVAQTTGTWIITGGMDTGIMKLVGEIVQINPDPSRPIPLIGIATWGYVSGHEQLDAQGIHAYYSKSLSNKKGEAPLEPNHTNFIFVDDGSERTHGGEIVFRGKLEKAISNGFFSSKTQTDALTAYRTLVAAQSLRTDSSDIAPVPVVLIVVEGGPNTIRTGRKEPFI
;
A
#
# COMPACT_ATOMS: atom_id res chain seq x y z
N MET A 1 -5.73 -25.73 33.73
CA MET A 1 -5.38 -26.14 32.35
C MET A 1 -5.87 -25.05 31.41
N GLY A 2 -4.97 -24.17 30.96
CA GLY A 2 -5.32 -23.14 29.98
C GLY A 2 -5.60 -23.81 28.64
N LYS A 3 -6.82 -23.66 28.11
CA LYS A 3 -7.14 -24.09 26.75
C LYS A 3 -6.31 -23.22 25.80
N ILE A 4 -5.38 -23.85 25.08
CA ILE A 4 -4.73 -23.23 23.93
C ILE A 4 -5.85 -22.93 22.95
N LEU A 5 -6.15 -21.64 22.73
CA LEU A 5 -7.11 -21.24 21.72
C LEU A 5 -6.55 -21.64 20.35
N PRO A 6 -7.38 -22.22 19.45
CA PRO A 6 -6.93 -22.59 18.12
C PRO A 6 -6.41 -21.36 17.38
N ILE A 7 -5.32 -21.54 16.64
CA ILE A 7 -4.77 -20.51 15.76
C ILE A 7 -5.84 -20.19 14.70
N PRO A 8 -6.28 -18.93 14.56
CA PRO A 8 -7.28 -18.54 13.57
C PRO A 8 -6.83 -18.95 12.17
N THR A 9 -7.73 -19.49 11.36
CA THR A 9 -7.44 -19.77 9.96
C THR A 9 -7.37 -18.46 9.16
N PRO A 10 -6.71 -18.43 7.98
CA PRO A 10 -6.71 -17.23 7.13
C PRO A 10 -8.12 -16.68 6.86
N ASN A 11 -9.12 -17.55 6.70
CA ASN A 11 -10.52 -17.15 6.50
C ASN A 11 -11.13 -16.48 7.75
N ASP A 12 -10.82 -16.97 8.95
CA ASP A 12 -11.26 -16.34 10.21
C ASP A 12 -10.66 -14.94 10.37
N VAL A 13 -9.41 -14.75 9.91
CA VAL A 13 -8.74 -13.45 9.90
C VAL A 13 -9.41 -12.51 8.88
N HIS A 14 -9.75 -13.00 7.68
CA HIS A 14 -10.44 -12.19 6.67
C HIS A 14 -11.81 -11.67 7.17
N GLU A 15 -12.65 -12.54 7.75
CA GLU A 15 -14.00 -12.14 8.23
C GLU A 15 -13.95 -11.16 9.41
N VAL A 16 -13.06 -11.40 10.39
CA VAL A 16 -12.89 -10.51 11.56
C VAL A 16 -12.47 -9.12 11.14
N VAL A 17 -11.61 -9.01 10.12
CA VAL A 17 -11.16 -7.70 9.66
C VAL A 17 -12.21 -6.99 8.82
N GLN A 18 -12.98 -7.69 7.99
CA GLN A 18 -14.12 -7.10 7.28
C GLN A 18 -15.15 -6.49 8.25
N GLY A 19 -15.43 -7.19 9.35
CA GLY A 19 -16.23 -6.67 10.45
C GLY A 19 -15.62 -5.41 11.09
N SER A 20 -14.29 -5.41 11.30
CA SER A 20 -13.56 -4.27 11.86
C SER A 20 -13.54 -3.05 10.93
N LEU A 21 -13.32 -3.22 9.63
CA LEU A 21 -13.32 -2.13 8.64
C LEU A 21 -14.69 -1.46 8.55
N THR A 22 -15.75 -2.29 8.53
CA THR A 22 -17.13 -1.80 8.53
C THR A 22 -17.45 -1.03 9.81
N SER A 23 -16.94 -1.47 10.96
CA SER A 23 -17.16 -0.81 12.26
C SER A 23 -16.53 0.59 12.36
N ILE A 24 -15.45 0.84 11.59
CA ILE A 24 -14.80 2.15 11.50
C ILE A 24 -15.28 2.97 10.29
N GLY A 25 -16.35 2.54 9.62
CA GLY A 25 -17.01 3.28 8.54
C GLY A 25 -16.44 3.06 7.14
N ILE A 26 -15.50 2.12 6.97
CA ILE A 26 -14.94 1.78 5.66
C ILE A 26 -15.86 0.77 4.97
N LYS A 27 -16.42 1.18 3.82
CA LYS A 27 -17.44 0.40 3.10
C LYS A 27 -17.00 -0.14 1.74
N SER A 28 -15.86 0.34 1.21
CA SER A 28 -15.34 -0.05 -0.10
C SER A 28 -13.93 -0.62 0.08
N TYR A 29 -13.83 -1.94 -0.01
CA TYR A 29 -12.61 -2.73 0.11
C TYR A 29 -12.82 -4.07 -0.60
N GLY A 30 -11.74 -4.76 -0.96
CA GLY A 30 -11.86 -6.01 -1.69
C GLY A 30 -10.60 -6.41 -2.44
N THR A 31 -10.78 -7.18 -3.51
CA THR A 31 -9.70 -7.55 -4.44
C THR A 31 -9.98 -7.05 -5.86
N LEU A 32 -8.92 -6.63 -6.54
CA LEU A 32 -8.88 -6.23 -7.93
C LEU A 32 -8.25 -7.33 -8.77
N THR A 33 -8.93 -7.74 -9.83
CA THR A 33 -8.36 -8.61 -10.85
C THR A 33 -8.16 -7.83 -12.15
N PHE A 34 -6.95 -7.89 -12.70
CA PHE A 34 -6.60 -7.21 -13.95
C PHE A 34 -6.72 -8.19 -15.13
N PRO A 35 -7.38 -7.84 -16.25
CA PRO A 35 -7.53 -8.70 -17.43
C PRO A 35 -6.20 -9.20 -18.00
N ARG A 36 -5.15 -8.37 -17.88
CA ARG A 36 -3.81 -8.64 -18.39
C ARG A 36 -3.00 -9.58 -17.50
N ASN A 37 -3.42 -9.79 -16.25
CA ASN A 37 -2.75 -10.64 -15.28
C ASN A 37 -3.79 -11.34 -14.38
N LYS A 38 -4.56 -12.28 -14.96
CA LYS A 38 -5.65 -12.98 -14.26
C LYS A 38 -5.17 -13.84 -13.08
N SER A 39 -3.89 -14.17 -13.03
CA SER A 39 -3.26 -14.89 -11.93
C SER A 39 -2.87 -14.00 -10.75
N HIS A 40 -2.91 -12.67 -10.93
CA HIS A 40 -2.55 -11.71 -9.91
C HIS A 40 -3.79 -10.94 -9.43
N GLN A 41 -4.02 -10.98 -8.13
CA GLN A 41 -5.05 -10.19 -7.47
C GLN A 41 -4.38 -9.16 -6.58
N ALA A 42 -4.89 -7.93 -6.62
CA ALA A 42 -4.43 -6.87 -5.73
C ALA A 42 -5.49 -6.57 -4.69
N ASP A 43 -5.16 -6.57 -3.40
CA ASP A 43 -6.13 -6.11 -2.38
C ASP A 43 -6.28 -4.60 -2.44
N PHE A 44 -7.48 -4.09 -2.17
CA PHE A 44 -7.70 -2.66 -2.11
C PHE A 44 -8.56 -2.25 -0.92
N ILE A 45 -8.37 -1.01 -0.52
CA ILE A 45 -9.20 -0.31 0.45
C ILE A 45 -9.41 1.13 0.00
N ARG A 46 -10.62 1.64 0.10
CA ARG A 46 -10.93 3.05 -0.07
C ARG A 46 -11.21 3.68 1.29
N VAL A 47 -10.54 4.79 1.57
CA VAL A 47 -10.62 5.48 2.86
C VAL A 47 -10.80 6.98 2.66
N PRO A 48 -11.50 7.67 3.56
CA PRO A 48 -11.52 9.12 3.54
C PRO A 48 -10.13 9.68 3.89
N ASP A 49 -9.78 10.82 3.31
CA ASP A 49 -8.49 11.50 3.48
C ASP A 49 -8.14 11.87 4.94
N ASN A 50 -9.16 12.01 5.79
CA ASN A 50 -9.06 12.35 7.20
C ASN A 50 -9.04 11.13 8.16
N ILE A 51 -9.05 9.90 7.65
CA ILE A 51 -9.05 8.70 8.49
C ILE A 51 -7.79 8.65 9.39
N ASN A 52 -7.93 8.06 10.58
CA ASN A 52 -6.76 7.73 11.39
C ASN A 52 -5.92 6.67 10.67
N VAL A 53 -4.76 7.07 10.16
CA VAL A 53 -3.82 6.23 9.39
C VAL A 53 -3.35 4.99 10.13
N ASN A 54 -3.50 4.91 11.46
CA ASN A 54 -3.22 3.69 12.20
C ASN A 54 -4.15 2.55 11.82
N TYR A 55 -5.43 2.81 11.52
CA TYR A 55 -6.32 1.76 11.02
C TYR A 55 -5.86 1.21 9.67
N VAL A 56 -5.36 2.09 8.79
CA VAL A 56 -4.84 1.68 7.48
C VAL A 56 -3.50 0.94 7.61
N LYS A 57 -2.64 1.37 8.53
CA LYS A 57 -1.40 0.63 8.86
C LYS A 57 -1.70 -0.79 9.33
N GLU A 58 -2.67 -0.96 10.23
CA GLU A 58 -3.09 -2.29 10.69
C GLU A 58 -3.67 -3.13 9.53
N PHE A 59 -4.42 -2.51 8.61
CA PHE A 59 -4.85 -3.18 7.38
C PHE A 59 -3.64 -3.65 6.55
N LEU A 60 -2.64 -2.79 6.33
CA LEU A 60 -1.45 -3.17 5.55
C LEU A 60 -0.70 -4.36 6.18
N TYR A 61 -0.55 -4.40 7.51
CA TYR A 61 0.08 -5.53 8.20
C TYR A 61 -0.73 -6.82 8.15
N ARG A 62 -2.03 -6.74 7.86
CA ARG A 62 -2.91 -7.93 7.79
C ARG A 62 -3.06 -8.45 6.37
N TYR A 63 -3.12 -7.57 5.37
CA TYR A 63 -3.42 -7.94 3.98
C TYR A 63 -2.21 -7.86 3.04
N CYS A 64 -1.23 -7.00 3.31
CA CYS A 64 -0.14 -6.77 2.36
C CYS A 64 1.09 -7.65 2.63
N SER A 65 1.27 -8.10 3.87
CA SER A 65 2.36 -8.99 4.25
C SER A 65 2.03 -9.69 5.57
N HIS A 66 2.44 -10.94 5.74
CA HIS A 66 2.37 -11.62 7.04
C HIS A 66 3.42 -11.09 8.03
N GLU A 67 4.29 -10.17 7.61
CA GLU A 67 5.41 -9.65 8.39
C GLU A 67 5.43 -8.11 8.38
N CYS A 68 5.87 -7.53 9.49
CA CYS A 68 6.15 -6.10 9.60
C CYS A 68 7.34 -5.74 8.69
N PRO A 69 7.31 -4.59 7.97
CA PRO A 69 8.41 -4.20 7.11
C PRO A 69 9.67 -3.89 7.93
N SER A 70 10.81 -4.32 7.41
CA SER A 70 12.15 -3.94 7.87
C SER A 70 12.67 -2.68 7.15
N LEU A 71 12.07 -2.33 6.01
CA LEU A 71 12.39 -1.18 5.18
C LEU A 71 11.17 -0.76 4.35
N VAL A 72 10.92 0.54 4.24
CA VAL A 72 9.96 1.10 3.29
C VAL A 72 10.69 1.94 2.25
N ILE A 73 10.52 1.61 0.98
CA ILE A 73 11.00 2.42 -0.15
C ILE A 73 9.80 3.16 -0.73
N SER A 74 9.73 4.45 -0.47
CA SER A 74 8.73 5.34 -1.01
C SER A 74 9.25 5.93 -2.32
N ILE A 75 8.61 5.61 -3.44
CA ILE A 75 9.01 6.09 -4.78
C ILE A 75 7.95 7.07 -5.29
N THR A 76 8.40 8.23 -5.77
CA THR A 76 7.53 9.24 -6.38
C THR A 76 8.21 9.83 -7.61
N GLY A 77 7.40 10.29 -8.55
CA GLY A 77 7.84 10.80 -9.84
C GLY A 77 6.79 11.70 -10.48
N ASP A 78 7.06 12.19 -11.69
CA ASP A 78 6.00 12.74 -12.54
C ASP A 78 5.09 11.59 -13.04
N ALA A 79 3.82 11.92 -13.31
CA ALA A 79 2.86 11.05 -13.98
C ALA A 79 3.08 11.00 -15.50
N LYS A 80 3.97 11.83 -16.04
CA LYS A 80 4.42 11.73 -17.43
C LYS A 80 5.49 10.65 -17.58
N ASP A 81 5.48 9.98 -18.73
CA ASP A 81 6.60 9.13 -19.11
C ASP A 81 7.86 9.99 -19.21
N PHE A 82 8.88 9.66 -18.42
CA PHE A 82 10.13 10.40 -18.37
C PHE A 82 11.14 9.85 -19.37
N GLU A 83 11.98 10.73 -19.92
CA GLU A 83 13.07 10.35 -20.81
C GLU A 83 14.38 10.12 -20.04
N MET A 84 14.50 8.97 -19.37
CA MET A 84 15.77 8.55 -18.79
C MET A 84 16.65 7.78 -19.78
N LYS A 85 17.96 8.04 -19.76
CA LYS A 85 18.92 7.29 -20.58
C LYS A 85 18.81 5.78 -20.28
N PRO A 86 18.83 4.89 -21.29
CA PRO A 86 18.69 3.44 -21.09
C PRO A 86 19.70 2.83 -20.10
N LYS A 87 20.89 3.42 -19.96
CA LYS A 87 21.88 3.00 -18.96
C LYS A 87 21.39 3.23 -17.52
N ILE A 88 20.74 4.36 -17.26
CA ILE A 88 20.21 4.72 -15.93
C ILE A 88 19.03 3.81 -15.59
N ILE A 89 18.10 3.60 -16.54
CA ILE A 89 16.98 2.67 -16.35
C ILE A 89 17.49 1.27 -16.01
N ARG A 90 18.49 0.74 -16.74
CA ARG A 90 19.07 -0.58 -16.45
C ARG A 90 19.70 -0.67 -15.06
N GLN A 91 20.40 0.39 -14.63
CA GLN A 91 20.97 0.46 -13.30
C GLN A 91 19.87 0.48 -12.22
N PHE A 92 18.88 1.37 -12.38
CA PHE A 92 17.75 1.50 -11.48
C PHE A 92 16.97 0.20 -11.33
N ARG A 93 16.64 -0.46 -12.45
CA ARG A 93 15.95 -1.76 -12.46
C ARG A 93 16.68 -2.80 -11.61
N ARG A 94 17.99 -2.94 -11.82
CA ARG A 94 18.81 -3.93 -11.09
C ARG A 94 18.92 -3.60 -9.61
N ASP A 95 19.21 -2.34 -9.28
CA ASP A 95 19.47 -1.94 -7.90
C ASP A 95 18.17 -1.96 -7.08
N LEU A 96 17.05 -1.47 -7.65
CA LEU A 96 15.75 -1.53 -6.98
C LEU A 96 15.34 -2.98 -6.72
N LEU A 97 15.41 -3.86 -7.74
CA LEU A 97 15.04 -5.27 -7.57
C LEU A 97 15.90 -5.94 -6.49
N LYS A 98 17.21 -5.69 -6.49
CA LYS A 98 18.13 -6.23 -5.49
C LYS A 98 17.76 -5.79 -4.06
N VAL A 99 17.43 -4.52 -3.85
CA VAL A 99 17.01 -4.03 -2.52
C VAL A 99 15.65 -4.62 -2.15
N ALA A 100 14.69 -4.63 -3.09
CA ALA A 100 13.34 -5.13 -2.88
C ALA A 100 13.27 -6.61 -2.45
N GLN A 101 14.24 -7.42 -2.88
CA GLN A 101 14.36 -8.83 -2.48
C GLN A 101 14.90 -9.03 -1.05
N THR A 102 15.30 -7.96 -0.37
CA THR A 102 15.66 -8.00 1.04
C THR A 102 14.41 -8.28 1.87
N THR A 103 14.47 -9.26 2.77
CA THR A 103 13.32 -9.67 3.61
C THR A 103 12.70 -8.48 4.33
N GLY A 104 11.38 -8.35 4.24
CA GLY A 104 10.62 -7.29 4.90
C GLY A 104 10.64 -5.94 4.15
N THR A 105 11.09 -5.85 2.90
CA THR A 105 11.04 -4.59 2.15
C THR A 105 9.67 -4.35 1.55
N TRP A 106 9.06 -3.20 1.84
CA TRP A 106 7.85 -2.71 1.17
C TRP A 106 8.18 -1.59 0.20
N ILE A 107 7.50 -1.55 -0.94
CA ILE A 107 7.61 -0.46 -1.91
C ILE A 107 6.27 0.28 -1.96
N ILE A 108 6.31 1.61 -1.80
CA ILE A 108 5.13 2.47 -1.91
C ILE A 108 5.29 3.38 -3.13
N THR A 109 4.27 3.41 -4.00
CA THR A 109 4.20 4.31 -5.16
C THR A 109 2.83 5.01 -5.24
N GLY A 110 2.60 5.81 -6.28
CA GLY A 110 1.26 6.35 -6.57
C GLY A 110 0.31 5.37 -7.26
N GLY A 111 0.78 4.18 -7.67
CA GLY A 111 -0.07 3.09 -8.19
C GLY A 111 -0.57 3.25 -9.63
N MET A 112 -0.17 4.29 -10.37
CA MET A 112 -0.68 4.55 -11.72
C MET A 112 0.17 3.86 -12.80
N ASP A 113 -0.45 3.40 -13.89
CA ASP A 113 0.22 2.80 -15.08
C ASP A 113 0.83 3.88 -15.99
N THR A 114 1.62 4.79 -15.40
CA THR A 114 2.34 5.87 -16.06
C THR A 114 3.65 6.19 -15.34
N GLY A 115 4.63 6.73 -16.07
CA GLY A 115 5.86 7.27 -15.46
C GLY A 115 6.62 6.25 -14.61
N ILE A 116 7.09 6.69 -13.43
CA ILE A 116 7.97 5.85 -12.57
C ILE A 116 7.22 4.70 -11.92
N MET A 117 5.94 4.89 -11.66
CA MET A 117 5.08 3.88 -11.02
C MET A 117 4.95 2.65 -11.93
N LYS A 118 4.76 2.88 -13.24
CA LYS A 118 4.78 1.82 -14.25
C LYS A 118 6.10 1.07 -14.30
N LEU A 119 7.23 1.79 -14.36
CA LEU A 119 8.56 1.17 -14.39
C LEU A 119 8.80 0.30 -13.14
N VAL A 120 8.36 0.76 -11.96
CA VAL A 120 8.48 -0.01 -10.71
C VAL A 120 7.63 -1.27 -10.76
N GLY A 121 6.39 -1.21 -11.26
CA GLY A 121 5.55 -2.38 -11.48
C GLY A 121 6.20 -3.42 -12.39
N GLU A 122 6.76 -2.99 -13.51
CA GLU A 122 7.52 -3.86 -14.43
C GLU A 122 8.76 -4.49 -13.76
N ILE A 123 9.44 -3.78 -12.87
CA ILE A 123 10.60 -4.30 -12.12
C ILE A 123 10.16 -5.39 -11.13
N VAL A 124 9.08 -5.15 -10.39
CA VAL A 124 8.60 -6.10 -9.38
C VAL A 124 8.04 -7.36 -10.05
N GLN A 125 7.41 -7.22 -11.22
CA GLN A 125 6.88 -8.35 -11.99
C GLN A 125 7.95 -9.39 -12.36
N ILE A 126 9.19 -8.96 -12.61
CA ILE A 126 10.30 -9.86 -12.97
C ILE A 126 11.02 -10.45 -11.76
N ASN A 127 10.42 -10.40 -10.57
CA ASN A 127 10.98 -11.02 -9.37
C ASN A 127 11.24 -12.52 -9.62
N PRO A 128 12.50 -12.99 -9.56
CA PRO A 128 12.85 -14.38 -9.81
C PRO A 128 12.42 -15.34 -8.70
N ASP A 129 12.04 -14.83 -7.51
CA ASP A 129 11.61 -15.65 -6.37
C ASP A 129 10.10 -15.49 -6.08
N PRO A 130 9.24 -16.30 -6.72
CA PRO A 130 7.79 -16.21 -6.51
C PRO A 130 7.37 -16.64 -5.09
N SER A 131 8.23 -17.32 -4.33
CA SER A 131 7.93 -17.70 -2.94
C SER A 131 8.02 -16.52 -1.97
N ARG A 132 8.67 -15.43 -2.40
CA ARG A 132 8.88 -14.20 -1.64
C ARG A 132 8.36 -13.01 -2.46
N PRO A 133 7.03 -12.84 -2.55
CA PRO A 133 6.45 -11.70 -3.26
C PRO A 133 6.89 -10.39 -2.60
N ILE A 134 7.10 -9.37 -3.42
CA ILE A 134 7.50 -8.03 -2.96
C ILE A 134 6.21 -7.22 -2.78
N PRO A 135 5.88 -6.76 -1.56
CA PRO A 135 4.74 -5.87 -1.35
C PRO A 135 4.93 -4.56 -2.11
N LEU A 136 4.10 -4.33 -3.12
CA LEU A 136 4.09 -3.15 -3.96
C LEU A 136 2.74 -2.43 -3.81
N ILE A 137 2.75 -1.37 -2.99
CA ILE A 137 1.57 -0.68 -2.49
C ILE A 137 1.38 0.63 -3.28
N GLY A 138 0.22 0.78 -3.92
CA GLY A 138 -0.17 1.99 -4.64
C GLY A 138 -1.07 2.86 -3.77
N ILE A 139 -0.70 4.11 -3.52
CA ILE A 139 -1.56 5.08 -2.82
C ILE A 139 -2.01 6.12 -3.83
N ALA A 140 -3.32 6.21 -4.09
CA ALA A 140 -3.87 7.05 -5.14
C ALA A 140 -5.10 7.83 -4.68
N THR A 141 -5.28 9.05 -5.20
CA THR A 141 -6.55 9.78 -5.04
C THR A 141 -7.65 9.05 -5.80
N TRP A 142 -8.78 8.77 -5.15
CA TRP A 142 -9.88 7.97 -5.70
C TRP A 142 -10.44 8.56 -7.00
N GLY A 143 -10.81 9.85 -7.01
CA GLY A 143 -11.32 10.51 -8.22
C GLY A 143 -10.30 10.67 -9.35
N TYR A 144 -9.01 10.37 -9.12
CA TYR A 144 -8.00 10.30 -10.17
C TYR A 144 -7.96 8.94 -10.87
N VAL A 145 -8.51 7.89 -10.24
CA VAL A 145 -8.47 6.53 -10.78
C VAL A 145 -9.49 6.40 -11.92
N SER A 146 -8.98 6.00 -13.09
CA SER A 146 -9.82 5.69 -14.26
C SER A 146 -10.80 4.56 -13.96
N GLY A 147 -12.10 4.81 -14.15
CA GLY A 147 -13.14 3.78 -13.98
C GLY A 147 -13.50 3.45 -12.53
N HIS A 148 -13.12 4.29 -11.56
CA HIS A 148 -13.37 4.07 -10.13
C HIS A 148 -14.86 3.88 -9.77
N GLU A 149 -15.78 4.57 -10.46
CA GLU A 149 -17.25 4.40 -10.30
C GLU A 149 -17.68 2.92 -10.45
N GLN A 150 -17.02 2.19 -11.36
CA GLN A 150 -17.33 0.79 -11.64
C GLN A 150 -16.68 -0.16 -10.65
N LEU A 151 -15.60 0.26 -9.99
CA LEU A 151 -14.97 -0.50 -8.92
C LEU A 151 -15.89 -0.56 -7.69
N ASP A 152 -16.50 0.57 -7.32
CA ASP A 152 -17.51 0.60 -6.24
C ASP A 152 -18.73 -0.27 -6.55
N ALA A 153 -19.21 -0.24 -7.79
CA ALA A 153 -20.41 -0.97 -8.18
C ALA A 153 -20.24 -2.51 -8.14
N GLN A 154 -19.00 -2.99 -8.28
CA GLN A 154 -18.69 -4.44 -8.29
C GLN A 154 -18.53 -5.03 -6.88
N GLY A 155 -18.41 -4.20 -5.85
CA GLY A 155 -18.29 -4.64 -4.47
C GLY A 155 -16.93 -5.25 -4.13
N ILE A 156 -16.92 -6.38 -3.42
CA ILE A 156 -15.71 -6.96 -2.79
C ILE A 156 -14.75 -7.58 -3.82
N HIS A 157 -15.22 -8.00 -4.98
CA HIS A 157 -14.37 -8.53 -6.05
C HIS A 157 -14.62 -7.75 -7.33
N ALA A 158 -13.67 -6.88 -7.69
CA ALA A 158 -13.80 -6.01 -8.85
C ALA A 158 -12.83 -6.40 -9.97
N TYR A 159 -13.36 -6.46 -11.19
CA TYR A 159 -12.58 -6.62 -12.40
C TYR A 159 -12.24 -5.24 -12.96
N TYR A 160 -10.94 -4.92 -12.96
CA TYR A 160 -10.44 -3.63 -13.41
C TYR A 160 -9.97 -3.69 -14.86
N SER A 161 -10.67 -3.08 -15.80
CA SER A 161 -10.19 -2.92 -17.18
C SER A 161 -9.78 -1.48 -17.49
N LYS A 162 -8.58 -1.31 -18.05
CA LYS A 162 -8.03 -0.02 -18.49
C LYS A 162 -8.90 0.69 -19.55
N SER A 163 -9.73 -0.06 -20.29
CA SER A 163 -10.63 0.50 -21.30
C SER A 163 -11.91 1.13 -20.73
N LEU A 164 -12.12 1.07 -19.41
CA LEU A 164 -13.38 1.44 -18.78
C LEU A 164 -13.55 2.96 -18.62
N SER A 165 -12.49 3.77 -18.79
CA SER A 165 -12.64 5.22 -18.91
C SER A 165 -11.55 5.85 -19.80
N ASN A 166 -11.95 6.83 -20.61
CA ASN A 166 -11.06 7.71 -21.39
C ASN A 166 -11.26 9.18 -20.97
N LYS A 167 -11.70 9.42 -19.73
CA LYS A 167 -12.00 10.77 -19.22
C LYS A 167 -10.68 11.50 -18.99
N LYS A 168 -10.59 12.75 -19.47
CA LYS A 168 -9.41 13.60 -19.25
C LYS A 168 -9.25 13.90 -17.75
N GLY A 169 -8.05 13.73 -17.22
CA GLY A 169 -7.75 13.95 -15.80
C GLY A 169 -7.89 12.70 -14.93
N GLU A 170 -8.12 11.52 -15.53
CA GLU A 170 -8.02 10.23 -14.86
C GLU A 170 -6.78 9.46 -15.36
N ALA A 171 -6.24 8.58 -14.52
CA ALA A 171 -5.14 7.70 -14.88
C ALA A 171 -5.46 6.23 -14.55
N PRO A 172 -4.97 5.30 -15.37
CA PRO A 172 -5.16 3.88 -15.16
C PRO A 172 -4.31 3.35 -13.99
N LEU A 173 -4.80 2.33 -13.29
CA LEU A 173 -4.03 1.59 -12.27
C LEU A 173 -2.96 0.69 -12.91
N GLU A 174 -1.83 0.58 -12.25
CA GLU A 174 -0.73 -0.31 -12.65
C GLU A 174 -0.99 -1.76 -12.21
N PRO A 175 -1.00 -2.73 -13.13
CA PRO A 175 -1.51 -4.08 -12.87
C PRO A 175 -0.60 -5.00 -12.04
N ASN A 176 0.64 -4.61 -11.75
CA ASN A 176 1.61 -5.42 -10.99
C ASN A 176 1.70 -5.03 -9.51
N HIS A 177 0.97 -4.00 -9.07
CA HIS A 177 0.85 -3.67 -7.65
C HIS A 177 0.10 -4.78 -6.91
N THR A 178 0.58 -5.12 -5.71
CA THR A 178 -0.05 -6.13 -4.85
C THR A 178 -1.20 -5.54 -4.05
N ASN A 179 -1.16 -4.25 -3.75
CA ASN A 179 -2.16 -3.60 -2.90
C ASN A 179 -2.41 -2.16 -3.32
N PHE A 180 -3.64 -1.68 -3.09
CA PHE A 180 -4.05 -0.31 -3.33
C PHE A 180 -4.72 0.33 -2.11
N ILE A 181 -4.34 1.57 -1.83
CA ILE A 181 -5.08 2.46 -0.92
C ILE A 181 -5.62 3.61 -1.75
N PHE A 182 -6.94 3.67 -1.87
CA PHE A 182 -7.63 4.78 -2.51
C PHE A 182 -8.02 5.80 -1.46
N VAL A 183 -7.43 7.00 -1.56
CA VAL A 183 -7.70 8.13 -0.70
C VAL A 183 -8.81 8.95 -1.32
N ASP A 184 -9.94 9.06 -0.64
CA ASP A 184 -11.10 9.80 -1.08
C ASP A 184 -11.19 11.14 -0.34
N ASP A 185 -10.91 12.22 -1.06
CA ASP A 185 -11.06 13.60 -0.59
C ASP A 185 -12.29 14.28 -1.21
N GLY A 186 -13.15 13.52 -1.89
CA GLY A 186 -14.30 14.02 -2.65
C GLY A 186 -13.96 14.77 -3.93
N SER A 187 -12.68 14.86 -4.30
CA SER A 187 -12.27 15.47 -5.57
C SER A 187 -12.44 14.50 -6.74
N GLU A 188 -12.64 15.06 -7.93
CA GLU A 188 -12.84 14.31 -9.17
C GLU A 188 -11.83 14.76 -10.21
N ARG A 189 -11.17 13.80 -10.89
CA ARG A 189 -10.21 14.04 -11.97
C ARG A 189 -9.00 14.89 -11.59
N THR A 190 -8.66 14.89 -10.31
CA THR A 190 -7.53 15.62 -9.74
C THR A 190 -6.66 14.68 -8.94
N HIS A 191 -5.35 14.87 -9.06
CA HIS A 191 -4.37 14.11 -8.31
C HIS A 191 -3.81 14.93 -7.15
N GLY A 192 -3.27 14.24 -6.13
CA GLY A 192 -2.56 14.87 -5.02
C GLY A 192 -3.33 14.99 -3.72
N GLY A 193 -4.59 14.54 -3.66
CA GLY A 193 -5.34 14.37 -2.42
C GLY A 193 -4.67 13.35 -1.48
N GLU A 194 -3.93 12.40 -2.05
CA GLU A 194 -3.22 11.38 -1.29
C GLU A 194 -1.93 11.86 -0.60
N ILE A 195 -1.38 13.03 -0.97
CA ILE A 195 -0.01 13.43 -0.57
C ILE A 195 0.13 13.54 0.96
N VAL A 196 -0.81 14.24 1.60
CA VAL A 196 -0.79 14.43 3.07
C VAL A 196 -1.03 13.10 3.78
N PHE A 197 -1.99 12.31 3.28
CA PHE A 197 -2.31 11.00 3.80
C PHE A 197 -1.08 10.06 3.73
N ARG A 198 -0.40 10.00 2.59
CA ARG A 198 0.81 9.20 2.36
C ARG A 198 1.90 9.54 3.38
N GLY A 199 2.18 10.83 3.58
CA GLY A 199 3.17 11.28 4.56
C GLY A 199 2.84 10.84 5.99
N LYS A 200 1.55 10.95 6.40
CA LYS A 200 1.07 10.49 7.71
C LYS A 200 1.19 8.97 7.86
N LEU A 201 0.82 8.21 6.82
CA LEU A 201 0.87 6.75 6.83
C LEU A 201 2.31 6.24 6.89
N GLU A 202 3.21 6.79 6.07
CA GLU A 202 4.64 6.45 6.11
C GLU A 202 5.25 6.73 7.50
N LYS A 203 4.90 7.86 8.12
CA LYS A 203 5.33 8.18 9.50
C LYS A 203 4.76 7.17 10.50
N ALA A 204 3.50 6.78 10.35
CA ALA A 204 2.87 5.80 11.21
C ALA A 204 3.50 4.41 11.10
N ILE A 205 3.91 3.99 9.89
CA ILE A 205 4.65 2.73 9.65
C ILE A 205 6.04 2.81 10.26
N SER A 206 6.75 3.93 10.06
CA SER A 206 8.09 4.15 10.62
C SER A 206 8.11 4.04 12.15
N ASN A 207 7.08 4.56 12.82
CA ASN A 207 6.96 4.50 14.28
C ASN A 207 6.58 3.10 14.81
N GLY A 208 6.42 2.08 13.95
CA GLY A 208 6.09 0.72 14.36
C GLY A 208 4.67 0.56 14.91
N PHE A 209 4.41 -0.52 15.65
CA PHE A 209 3.11 -0.74 16.30
C PHE A 209 2.94 0.18 17.51
N PHE A 210 1.81 0.89 17.61
CA PHE A 210 1.50 1.65 18.83
C PHE A 210 1.13 0.69 19.97
N SER A 211 1.82 0.84 21.11
CA SER A 211 1.34 0.36 22.41
C SER A 211 0.22 1.29 22.89
N SER A 212 -1.03 1.01 22.51
CA SER A 212 -2.19 1.66 23.14
C SER A 212 -2.95 0.64 24.01
N LYS A 213 -3.05 0.95 25.31
CA LYS A 213 -3.78 0.19 26.35
C LYS A 213 -5.31 0.25 26.23
N THR A 214 -5.86 0.67 25.08
CA THR A 214 -7.29 0.95 24.95
C THR A 214 -7.78 0.61 23.54
N GLN A 215 -8.02 -0.67 23.27
CA GLN A 215 -9.18 -1.16 22.48
C GLN A 215 -9.26 -2.69 22.52
N THR A 216 -10.46 -3.23 22.75
CA THR A 216 -10.76 -4.61 23.15
C THR A 216 -10.71 -5.66 22.03
N ASP A 217 -10.24 -6.85 22.45
CA ASP A 217 -10.53 -8.24 22.07
C ASP A 217 -10.07 -8.85 20.73
N ALA A 218 -10.11 -8.18 19.58
CA ALA A 218 -9.57 -8.76 18.32
C ALA A 218 -8.17 -8.25 17.96
N LEU A 219 -7.94 -6.95 18.18
CA LEU A 219 -6.67 -6.27 17.92
C LEU A 219 -5.57 -6.73 18.88
N THR A 220 -5.91 -6.98 20.14
CA THR A 220 -4.98 -7.52 21.14
C THR A 220 -4.56 -8.95 20.81
N ALA A 221 -5.46 -9.79 20.29
CA ALA A 221 -5.11 -11.16 19.91
C ALA A 221 -4.10 -11.19 18.75
N TYR A 222 -4.30 -10.36 17.72
CA TYR A 222 -3.32 -10.20 16.63
C TYR A 222 -2.00 -9.59 17.12
N ARG A 223 -2.04 -8.56 17.97
CA ARG A 223 -0.83 -7.99 18.61
C ARG A 223 -0.06 -9.05 19.38
N THR A 224 -0.75 -9.90 20.15
CA THR A 224 -0.13 -11.01 20.89
C THR A 224 0.41 -12.08 19.95
N LEU A 225 -0.24 -12.38 18.83
CA LEU A 225 0.24 -13.33 17.83
C LEU A 225 1.49 -12.82 17.10
N VAL A 226 1.49 -11.56 16.64
CA VAL A 226 2.65 -10.92 15.99
C VAL A 226 3.80 -10.73 16.97
N ALA A 227 3.51 -10.33 18.21
CA ALA A 227 4.51 -10.22 19.27
C ALA A 227 5.06 -11.59 19.70
N ALA A 228 4.23 -12.65 19.70
CA ALA A 228 4.67 -14.02 19.99
C ALA A 228 5.48 -14.64 18.83
N GLN A 229 5.20 -14.25 17.57
CA GLN A 229 6.02 -14.60 16.41
C GLN A 229 7.35 -13.81 16.40
N SER A 230 7.34 -12.59 16.94
CA SER A 230 8.52 -11.79 17.25
C SER A 230 9.12 -12.21 18.60
N LEU A 231 9.53 -13.47 18.74
CA LEU A 231 10.40 -13.85 19.87
C LEU A 231 11.67 -12.99 19.80
N ARG A 232 11.74 -11.99 20.68
CA ARG A 232 12.74 -10.92 20.88
C ARG A 232 12.13 -9.56 20.53
N THR A 233 11.50 -8.92 21.50
CA THR A 233 12.05 -7.75 22.20
C THR A 233 11.06 -7.27 23.25
N ASP A 234 11.57 -6.84 24.40
CA ASP A 234 10.78 -6.04 25.34
C ASP A 234 10.19 -4.84 24.59
N SER A 235 8.96 -4.46 24.95
CA SER A 235 8.18 -3.38 24.33
C SER A 235 8.87 -2.00 24.28
N SER A 236 10.08 -1.86 24.83
CA SER A 236 10.94 -0.68 24.80
C SER A 236 11.95 -0.64 23.63
N ASP A 237 12.16 -1.73 22.89
CA ASP A 237 13.26 -1.87 21.90
C ASP A 237 12.80 -2.10 20.45
N ILE A 238 11.59 -1.70 20.08
CA ILE A 238 11.17 -1.74 18.66
C ILE A 238 11.82 -0.56 17.95
N ALA A 239 12.94 -0.81 17.27
CA ALA A 239 13.58 0.18 16.42
C ALA A 239 12.61 0.64 15.31
N PRO A 240 12.58 1.95 14.98
CA PRO A 240 11.70 2.47 13.95
C PRO A 240 12.04 1.85 12.58
N VAL A 241 11.01 1.61 11.76
CA VAL A 241 11.18 1.13 10.40
C VAL A 241 11.75 2.27 9.55
N PRO A 242 12.92 2.12 8.90
CA PRO A 242 13.46 3.15 8.04
C PRO A 242 12.58 3.35 6.81
N VAL A 243 12.29 4.61 6.50
CA VAL A 243 11.56 5.02 5.28
C VAL A 243 12.49 5.84 4.40
N VAL A 244 12.77 5.35 3.19
CA VAL A 244 13.61 6.03 2.21
C VAL A 244 12.74 6.56 1.09
N LEU A 245 12.84 7.86 0.78
CA LEU A 245 12.15 8.48 -0.35
C LEU A 245 13.09 8.55 -1.57
N ILE A 246 12.66 8.00 -2.70
CA ILE A 246 13.32 8.11 -3.99
C ILE A 246 12.46 8.98 -4.90
N VAL A 247 13.06 10.07 -5.40
CA VAL A 247 12.45 10.98 -6.38
C VAL A 247 13.24 10.86 -7.68
N VAL A 248 12.58 10.43 -8.75
CA VAL A 248 13.26 10.16 -10.03
C VAL A 248 13.11 11.33 -11.02
N GLU A 249 11.99 12.05 -10.96
CA GLU A 249 11.70 13.32 -11.65
C GLU A 249 10.46 13.93 -10.99
N GLY A 250 10.09 15.20 -11.19
CA GLY A 250 8.89 15.69 -10.53
C GLY A 250 8.36 17.06 -10.92
N GLY A 251 7.03 17.15 -10.98
CA GLY A 251 6.30 18.40 -11.01
C GLY A 251 6.01 18.95 -9.59
N PRO A 252 5.20 20.02 -9.47
CA PRO A 252 4.90 20.64 -8.18
C PRO A 252 4.37 19.67 -7.10
N ASN A 253 3.59 18.66 -7.49
CA ASN A 253 3.07 17.65 -6.57
C ASN A 253 4.12 16.64 -6.12
N THR A 254 5.11 16.32 -6.95
CA THR A 254 6.27 15.53 -6.52
C THR A 254 7.13 16.30 -5.51
N ILE A 255 7.29 17.61 -5.71
CA ILE A 255 7.95 18.49 -4.74
C ILE A 255 7.17 18.53 -3.43
N ARG A 256 5.82 18.61 -3.47
CA ARG A 256 4.98 18.56 -2.26
C ARG A 256 5.14 17.23 -1.51
N THR A 257 5.20 16.10 -2.21
CA THR A 257 5.51 14.79 -1.62
C THR A 257 6.89 14.76 -0.98
N GLY A 258 7.90 15.33 -1.63
CA GLY A 258 9.27 15.42 -1.10
C GLY A 258 9.44 16.44 0.04
N ARG A 259 8.59 17.47 0.08
CA ARG A 259 8.68 18.57 1.04
C ARG A 259 8.15 18.26 2.43
N LYS A 260 7.56 17.06 2.66
CA LYS A 260 6.99 16.58 3.94
C LYS A 260 7.04 17.68 5.00
N GLU A 261 5.97 18.49 5.11
CA GLU A 261 5.97 19.73 5.89
C GLU A 261 6.80 19.62 7.18
N PRO A 262 7.56 20.68 7.54
CA PRO A 262 8.56 20.59 8.58
C PRO A 262 7.93 20.03 9.84
N PHE A 263 8.64 19.11 10.46
CA PHE A 263 8.36 18.59 11.79
C PHE A 263 8.16 19.77 12.76
N ILE A 264 6.92 20.22 12.92
CA ILE A 264 6.49 21.10 14.01
C ILE A 264 5.67 20.22 14.96
#